data_AF-A0A7R9QD73-F1
#
_entry.id   AF-A0A7R9QD73-F1
#
_cell.length_a   1.000
_cell.length_b   1.000
_cell.length_c   1.000
_cell.angle_alpha   90.00
_cell.angle_beta   90.00
_cell.angle_gamma   90.00
#
_symmetry.space_group_name_H-M   'P 1'
#
loop_
_entity.id
_entity.type
_entity.pdbx_description
1 polymer ?
#
loop_
_entity_poly.entity_id
_entity_poly.type
_entity_poly.pdbx_seq_one_letter_code
_entity_poly.pdbx_strand_id
1 'polypeptide(L)'
;YWVDETDDKIKPYFLVGGGPELFVTLMLLWLIFVVKLGPNLMADRKPFVLRKTLMIYNLMLVVINVYFAYTAAKWLDYGFKPWFDGLPARNQWSDKAVAELPDKIIYFYTKLIDLFDTIFFVLRKKSNQITFLHPYLWWKRYITRIQLLQFVIYGVAILIGLYYGLQTDYPIALQWLVIWQPFIFFYMFYRFYGNSYNKNKVQ
;
A
#
# COMPACT_ATOMS: atom_id res chain seq x y z
N TYR A 1 18.96 -20.50 1.90
CA TYR A 1 17.63 -20.53 2.55
C TYR A 1 16.58 -19.85 1.69
N TRP A 2 16.52 -18.51 1.61
CA TRP A 2 15.44 -17.83 0.87
C TRP A 2 15.38 -18.20 -0.60
N VAL A 3 16.52 -18.27 -1.28
CA VAL A 3 16.61 -18.69 -2.70
C VAL A 3 16.15 -20.14 -2.91
N ASP A 4 16.37 -21.00 -1.92
CA ASP A 4 16.02 -22.43 -1.99
C ASP A 4 14.52 -22.65 -1.72
N GLU A 5 13.92 -21.83 -0.85
CA GLU A 5 12.50 -21.88 -0.47
C GLU A 5 11.58 -21.06 -1.41
N THR A 6 12.16 -20.24 -2.30
CA THR A 6 11.41 -19.41 -3.24
C THR A 6 10.91 -20.25 -4.40
N ASP A 7 9.66 -20.01 -4.80
CA ASP A 7 9.06 -20.68 -5.96
C ASP A 7 9.82 -20.36 -7.26
N ASP A 8 10.13 -21.38 -8.06
CA ASP A 8 10.87 -21.24 -9.31
C ASP A 8 10.22 -20.26 -10.29
N LYS A 9 8.90 -20.10 -10.23
CA LYS A 9 8.14 -19.15 -11.07
C LYS A 9 8.42 -17.70 -10.69
N ILE A 10 8.84 -17.44 -9.46
CA ILE A 10 9.09 -16.09 -8.92
C ILE A 10 10.57 -15.70 -9.06
N LYS A 11 11.48 -16.68 -9.07
CA LYS A 11 12.95 -16.48 -9.19
C LYS A 11 13.40 -15.49 -10.28
N PRO A 12 12.78 -15.43 -11.48
CA PRO A 12 13.20 -14.49 -12.51
C PRO A 12 12.92 -13.01 -12.20
N TYR A 13 12.00 -12.70 -11.27
CA TYR A 13 11.59 -11.34 -11.02
C TYR A 13 12.54 -10.60 -10.07
N PHE A 14 13.04 -9.46 -10.52
CA PHE A 14 13.88 -8.57 -9.73
C PHE A 14 13.18 -8.16 -8.41
N LEU A 15 13.90 -8.12 -7.29
CA LEU A 15 13.41 -7.86 -5.92
C LEU A 15 12.55 -8.93 -5.23
N VAL A 16 11.89 -9.82 -5.98
CA VAL A 16 10.95 -10.80 -5.39
C VAL A 16 11.44 -12.24 -5.53
N GLY A 17 12.28 -12.53 -6.53
CA GLY A 17 12.79 -13.87 -6.80
C GLY A 17 13.95 -14.35 -5.92
N GLY A 18 14.53 -13.46 -5.12
CA GLY A 18 15.62 -13.77 -4.19
C GLY A 18 15.17 -13.68 -2.74
N GLY A 19 16.12 -13.49 -1.83
CA GLY A 19 15.79 -13.16 -0.44
C GLY A 19 15.36 -11.69 -0.26
N PRO A 20 14.91 -11.35 0.97
CA PRO A 20 14.41 -10.02 1.28
C PRO A 20 15.50 -8.93 1.32
N GLU A 21 16.78 -9.30 1.24
CA GLU A 21 17.92 -8.42 1.52
C GLU A 21 17.96 -7.23 0.56
N LEU A 22 17.69 -7.45 -0.73
CA LEU A 22 17.69 -6.39 -1.74
C LEU A 22 16.53 -5.41 -1.51
N PHE A 23 15.33 -5.93 -1.26
CA PHE A 23 14.15 -5.12 -0.95
C PHE A 23 14.36 -4.31 0.34
N VAL A 24 14.84 -4.95 1.41
CA VAL A 24 15.11 -4.31 2.70
C VAL A 24 16.19 -3.23 2.53
N THR A 25 17.24 -3.50 1.76
CA THR A 25 18.30 -2.51 1.49
C THR A 25 17.75 -1.30 0.76
N LEU A 26 16.93 -1.48 -0.28
CA LEU A 26 16.26 -0.36 -0.96
C LEU A 26 15.36 0.43 -0.02
N MET A 27 14.57 -0.24 0.82
CA MET A 27 13.71 0.41 1.81
C MET A 27 14.51 1.20 2.85
N LEU A 28 15.64 0.68 3.32
CA LEU A 28 16.54 1.37 4.25
C LEU A 28 17.20 2.57 3.58
N LEU A 29 17.66 2.46 2.34
CA LEU A 29 18.23 3.58 1.58
C LEU A 29 17.19 4.68 1.36
N TRP A 30 15.98 4.32 0.98
CA TRP A 30 14.86 5.26 0.88
C TRP A 30 14.56 5.93 2.23
N LEU A 31 14.54 5.18 3.33
CA LEU A 31 14.28 5.72 4.66
C LEU A 31 15.38 6.70 5.10
N ILE A 32 16.66 6.35 4.88
CA ILE A 32 17.81 7.22 5.13
C ILE A 32 17.69 8.49 4.28
N PHE A 33 17.27 8.36 3.02
CA PHE A 33 17.01 9.49 2.15
C PHE A 33 15.92 10.42 2.71
N VAL A 34 14.75 9.88 3.04
CA VAL A 34 13.61 10.70 3.46
C VAL A 34 13.82 11.34 4.83
N VAL A 35 14.46 10.64 5.76
CA VAL A 35 14.60 11.09 7.16
C VAL A 35 15.84 11.93 7.38
N LYS A 36 16.97 11.61 6.75
CA LYS A 36 18.27 12.27 7.03
C LYS A 36 18.84 12.99 5.82
N LEU A 37 19.15 12.27 4.76
CA LEU A 37 19.93 12.81 3.64
C LEU A 37 19.17 13.90 2.88
N GLY A 38 17.92 13.65 2.50
CA GLY A 38 17.07 14.59 1.79
C GLY A 38 16.83 15.90 2.57
N PRO A 39 16.42 15.86 3.85
CA PRO A 39 16.31 17.05 4.69
C PRO A 39 17.63 17.81 4.84
N ASN A 40 18.76 17.11 5.05
CA ASN A 40 20.09 17.74 5.14
C ASN A 40 20.52 18.40 3.83
N LEU A 41 20.35 17.73 2.69
CA LEU A 41 20.63 18.29 1.35
C LEU A 41 19.76 19.51 1.04
N MET A 42 18.54 19.52 1.58
CA MET A 42 17.61 20.62 1.41
C MET A 42 17.82 21.73 2.44
N ALA A 43 18.57 21.54 3.53
CA ALA A 43 18.67 22.50 4.65
C ALA A 43 18.91 23.95 4.18
N ASP A 44 19.93 24.15 3.35
CA ASP A 44 20.32 25.47 2.82
C ASP A 44 19.70 25.81 1.46
N ARG A 45 18.84 24.94 0.93
CA ARG A 45 18.19 25.12 -0.38
C ARG A 45 16.77 25.65 -0.25
N LYS A 46 16.33 26.47 -1.21
CA LYS A 46 14.93 26.88 -1.34
C LYS A 46 14.05 25.68 -1.75
N PRO A 47 12.79 25.61 -1.31
CA PRO A 47 11.89 24.53 -1.68
C PRO A 47 11.63 24.50 -3.19
N PHE A 48 11.68 23.31 -3.79
CA PHE A 48 11.43 23.16 -5.23
C PHE A 48 9.95 23.37 -5.57
N VAL A 49 9.69 24.09 -6.67
CA VAL A 49 8.33 24.32 -7.18
C VAL A 49 7.96 23.22 -8.19
N LEU A 50 7.60 22.04 -7.67
CA LEU A 50 7.32 20.84 -8.48
C LEU A 50 5.84 20.70 -8.88
N ARG A 51 5.11 21.80 -9.05
CA ARG A 51 3.64 21.75 -9.21
C ARG A 51 3.19 20.93 -10.43
N LYS A 52 3.81 21.16 -11.60
CA LYS A 52 3.47 20.42 -12.84
C LYS A 52 3.90 18.95 -12.74
N THR A 53 5.11 18.70 -12.25
CA THR A 53 5.64 17.35 -12.03
C THR A 53 4.73 16.53 -11.12
N LEU A 54 4.32 17.10 -9.97
CA LEU A 54 3.39 16.47 -9.05
C LEU A 54 2.02 16.21 -9.67
N MET A 55 1.52 17.13 -10.49
CA MET A 55 0.23 16.95 -11.16
C MET A 55 0.28 15.79 -12.15
N ILE A 56 1.33 15.72 -12.99
CA ILE A 56 1.53 14.64 -13.96
C ILE A 56 1.73 13.32 -13.21
N TYR A 57 2.57 13.30 -12.18
CA TYR A 57 2.80 12.14 -11.33
C TYR A 57 1.51 11.61 -10.70
N ASN A 58 0.72 12.47 -10.03
CA ASN A 58 -0.54 12.06 -9.42
C ASN A 58 -1.56 11.60 -10.48
N LEU A 59 -1.61 12.23 -11.66
CA LEU A 59 -2.48 11.79 -12.74
C LEU A 59 -2.09 10.40 -13.25
N MET A 60 -0.79 10.13 -13.43
CA MET A 60 -0.29 8.80 -13.79
C MET A 60 -0.65 7.77 -12.71
N LEU A 61 -0.47 8.10 -11.43
CA LEU A 61 -0.87 7.21 -10.33
C LEU A 61 -2.37 6.92 -10.33
N VAL A 62 -3.23 7.90 -10.64
CA VAL A 62 -4.67 7.66 -10.75
C VAL A 62 -4.97 6.67 -11.87
N VAL A 63 -4.39 6.86 -13.07
CA VAL A 63 -4.59 5.94 -14.20
C VAL A 63 -4.12 4.52 -13.87
N ILE A 64 -2.92 4.39 -13.30
CA ILE A 64 -2.35 3.10 -12.88
C ILE A 64 -3.24 2.43 -11.83
N ASN A 65 -3.68 3.17 -10.80
CA ASN A 65 -4.54 2.63 -9.75
C ASN A 65 -5.92 2.23 -10.28
N VAL A 66 -6.49 2.94 -11.26
CA VAL A 66 -7.75 2.54 -11.91
C VAL A 66 -7.58 1.22 -12.68
N TYR A 67 -6.49 1.08 -13.45
CA TYR A 67 -6.18 -0.16 -14.16
C TYR A 67 -6.04 -1.35 -13.18
N PHE A 68 -5.29 -1.17 -12.09
CA PHE A 68 -5.12 -2.24 -11.11
C PHE A 68 -6.37 -2.49 -10.27
N ALA A 69 -7.22 -1.48 -10.02
CA ALA A 69 -8.51 -1.71 -9.38
C ALA A 69 -9.42 -2.59 -10.24
N TYR A 70 -9.47 -2.35 -11.56
CA TYR A 70 -10.21 -3.19 -12.49
C TYR A 70 -9.66 -4.62 -12.55
N THR A 71 -8.33 -4.75 -12.63
CA THR A 71 -7.68 -6.06 -12.73
C THR A 71 -7.82 -6.85 -11.42
N ALA A 72 -7.66 -6.19 -10.27
CA ALA A 72 -7.88 -6.77 -8.96
C ALA A 72 -9.33 -7.23 -8.77
N ALA A 73 -10.32 -6.49 -9.27
CA ALA A 73 -11.71 -6.93 -9.26
C ALA A 73 -11.86 -8.28 -9.99
N LYS A 74 -11.20 -8.48 -11.14
CA LYS A 74 -11.22 -9.78 -11.83
C LYS A 74 -10.49 -10.90 -11.08
N TRP A 75 -9.34 -10.61 -10.48
CA TRP A 75 -8.57 -11.60 -9.70
C TRP A 75 -9.35 -12.10 -8.47
N LEU A 76 -10.14 -11.21 -7.88
CA LEU A 76 -10.95 -11.48 -6.69
C LEU A 76 -12.37 -11.93 -7.02
N ASP A 77 -12.66 -12.23 -8.28
CA ASP A 77 -14.00 -12.57 -8.76
C ASP A 77 -15.07 -11.57 -8.28
N TYR A 78 -14.83 -10.30 -8.58
CA TYR A 78 -15.64 -9.14 -8.17
C TYR A 78 -15.87 -9.04 -6.66
N GLY A 79 -14.97 -9.64 -5.89
CA GLY A 79 -15.01 -9.64 -4.43
C GLY A 79 -15.68 -10.86 -3.82
N PHE A 80 -16.07 -11.89 -4.58
CA PHE A 80 -16.61 -13.14 -4.01
C PHE A 80 -15.50 -14.03 -3.42
N LYS A 81 -14.37 -14.13 -4.14
CA LYS A 81 -13.28 -15.06 -3.81
C LYS A 81 -12.80 -14.98 -2.34
N PRO A 82 -12.56 -13.80 -1.73
CA PRO A 82 -12.08 -13.72 -0.34
C PRO A 82 -13.07 -14.20 0.73
N TRP A 83 -14.35 -14.38 0.40
CA TRP A 83 -15.41 -14.73 1.36
C TRP A 83 -15.85 -16.18 1.24
N PHE A 84 -15.73 -16.75 0.04
CA PHE A 84 -16.32 -18.05 -0.29
C PHE A 84 -15.29 -19.09 -0.72
N ASP A 85 -14.14 -18.68 -1.25
CA ASP A 85 -13.10 -19.60 -1.69
C ASP A 85 -12.08 -19.85 -0.57
N GLY A 86 -11.67 -21.11 -0.42
CA GLY A 86 -10.52 -21.46 0.40
C GLY A 86 -9.20 -20.98 -0.22
N LEU A 87 -8.13 -20.97 0.59
CA LEU A 87 -6.78 -20.72 0.07
C LEU A 87 -6.25 -21.99 -0.62
N PRO A 88 -5.62 -21.89 -1.81
CA PRO A 88 -4.95 -23.04 -2.41
C PRO A 88 -3.75 -23.46 -1.57
N ALA A 89 -3.37 -24.74 -1.63
CA ALA A 89 -2.17 -25.22 -0.97
C ALA A 89 -0.92 -24.54 -1.54
N ARG A 90 0.12 -24.36 -0.71
CA ARG A 90 1.34 -23.59 -1.03
C ARG A 90 1.96 -23.94 -2.40
N ASN A 91 1.91 -25.22 -2.80
CA ASN A 91 2.55 -25.70 -4.03
C ASN A 91 1.55 -26.00 -5.16
N GLN A 92 0.28 -25.62 -5.01
CA GLN A 92 -0.77 -25.87 -6.01
C GLN A 92 -1.06 -24.59 -6.80
N TRP A 93 -0.30 -24.39 -7.88
CA TRP A 93 -0.55 -23.32 -8.83
C TRP A 93 -1.62 -23.73 -9.85
N SER A 94 -2.71 -22.97 -9.90
CA SER A 94 -3.63 -23.02 -11.04
C SER A 94 -3.02 -22.30 -12.25
N ASP A 95 -3.31 -22.76 -13.47
CA ASP A 95 -2.90 -22.08 -14.72
C ASP A 95 -3.29 -20.60 -14.72
N LYS A 96 -4.47 -20.28 -14.16
CA LYS A 96 -4.93 -18.90 -13.98
C LYS A 96 -4.01 -18.10 -13.05
N ALA A 97 -3.55 -18.71 -11.95
CA ALA A 97 -2.67 -18.04 -10.99
C ALA A 97 -1.29 -17.75 -11.61
N VAL A 98 -0.78 -18.66 -12.45
CA VAL A 98 0.49 -18.46 -13.18
C VAL A 98 0.35 -17.35 -14.23
N ALA A 99 -0.75 -17.33 -14.99
CA ALA A 99 -1.01 -16.30 -15.98
C ALA A 99 -1.15 -14.89 -15.38
N GLU A 100 -1.70 -14.78 -14.16
CA GLU A 100 -1.85 -13.52 -13.43
C GLU A 100 -0.58 -13.06 -12.68
N LEU A 101 0.42 -13.94 -12.53
CA LEU A 101 1.61 -13.65 -11.73
C LEU A 101 2.38 -12.41 -12.21
N PRO A 102 2.67 -12.21 -13.52
CA PRO A 102 3.39 -11.02 -13.98
C PRO A 102 2.70 -9.73 -13.57
N ASP A 103 1.37 -9.65 -13.71
CA ASP A 103 0.61 -8.44 -13.35
C ASP A 103 0.66 -8.15 -11.85
N LYS A 104 0.65 -9.19 -10.99
CA LYS A 104 0.80 -9.04 -9.54
C LYS A 104 2.19 -8.52 -9.16
N ILE A 105 3.22 -8.95 -9.88
CA ILE A 105 4.59 -8.42 -9.71
C ILE A 105 4.66 -6.97 -10.18
N ILE A 106 4.03 -6.61 -11.31
CA ILE A 106 3.97 -5.22 -11.76
C ILE A 106 3.24 -4.35 -10.72
N TYR A 107 2.11 -4.84 -10.17
CA TYR A 107 1.42 -4.15 -9.08
C TYR A 107 2.33 -3.90 -7.88
N PHE A 108 3.13 -4.89 -7.47
CA PHE A 108 4.12 -4.71 -6.42
C PHE A 108 5.11 -3.57 -6.74
N TYR A 109 5.63 -3.48 -7.97
CA TYR A 109 6.50 -2.36 -8.36
C TYR A 109 5.78 -1.01 -8.32
N THR A 110 4.48 -0.94 -8.63
CA THR A 110 3.72 0.32 -8.50
C THR A 110 3.67 0.82 -7.05
N LYS A 111 3.70 -0.07 -6.06
CA LYS A 111 3.80 0.32 -4.65
C LYS A 111 5.16 0.92 -4.29
N LEU A 112 6.23 0.57 -5.01
CA LEU A 112 7.52 1.25 -4.90
C LEU A 112 7.48 2.65 -5.51
N ILE A 113 6.67 2.86 -6.56
CA ILE A 113 6.48 4.19 -7.16
C ILE A 113 5.79 5.11 -6.16
N ASP A 114 4.83 4.62 -5.36
CA ASP A 114 4.16 5.41 -4.31
C ASP A 114 5.17 6.00 -3.28
N LEU A 115 6.36 5.39 -3.11
CA LEU A 115 7.41 5.90 -2.23
C LEU A 115 8.02 7.23 -2.72
N PHE A 116 7.84 7.60 -3.99
CA PHE A 116 8.31 8.89 -4.50
C PHE A 116 7.50 10.07 -3.97
N ASP A 117 6.27 9.87 -3.49
CA ASP A 117 5.49 10.93 -2.85
C ASP A 117 6.23 11.55 -1.66
N THR A 118 6.88 10.72 -0.84
CA THR A 118 7.65 11.20 0.31
C THR A 118 8.91 11.94 -0.10
N ILE A 119 9.56 11.51 -1.18
CA ILE A 119 10.70 12.22 -1.78
C ILE A 119 10.26 13.62 -2.21
N PHE A 120 9.13 13.74 -2.91
CA PHE A 120 8.61 15.05 -3.31
C PHE A 120 8.19 15.90 -2.11
N PHE A 121 7.69 15.32 -1.01
CA PHE A 121 7.41 16.05 0.22
C PHE A 121 8.68 16.65 0.84
N VAL A 122 9.77 15.88 0.87
CA VAL A 122 11.09 16.32 1.36
C VAL A 122 11.64 17.45 0.49
N LEU A 123 11.63 17.28 -0.84
CA LEU A 123 12.13 18.29 -1.80
C LEU A 123 11.33 19.59 -1.76
N ARG A 124 10.05 19.53 -1.39
CA ARG A 124 9.19 20.72 -1.24
C ARG A 124 9.31 21.38 0.13
N LYS A 125 10.06 20.81 1.08
CA LYS A 125 10.12 21.22 2.50
C LYS A 125 8.74 21.41 3.13
N LYS A 126 7.74 20.64 2.70
CA LYS A 126 6.35 20.83 3.12
C LYS A 126 5.91 19.66 3.98
N SER A 127 6.36 19.65 5.24
CA SER A 127 6.00 18.64 6.25
C SER A 127 4.58 18.78 6.79
N ASN A 128 3.98 19.98 6.66
CA ASN A 128 2.65 20.27 7.17
C ASN A 128 1.80 20.89 6.05
N GLN A 129 1.01 20.09 5.33
CA GLN A 129 0.02 20.62 4.40
C GLN A 129 -1.40 20.31 4.86
N ILE A 130 -1.73 20.81 6.05
CA ILE A 130 -3.07 21.31 6.33
C ILE A 130 -2.95 22.83 6.35
N THR A 131 -2.76 23.43 5.16
CA THR A 131 -3.04 24.86 5.02
C THR A 131 -4.54 25.01 5.21
N PHE A 132 -4.90 25.65 6.32
CA PHE A 132 -6.22 26.06 6.80
C PHE A 132 -7.06 26.88 5.80
N LEU A 133 -6.59 27.02 4.55
CA LEU A 133 -7.13 27.89 3.51
C LEU A 133 -7.88 27.14 2.39
N HIS A 134 -7.90 25.80 2.40
CA HIS A 134 -8.82 25.09 1.50
C HIS A 134 -10.22 25.20 2.09
N PRO A 135 -11.22 25.69 1.34
CA PRO A 135 -12.63 25.57 1.73
C PRO A 135 -12.87 24.15 2.19
N TYR A 136 -13.57 23.97 3.31
CA TYR A 136 -13.88 22.64 3.85
C TYR A 136 -14.54 21.82 2.74
N LEU A 137 -13.74 20.98 2.08
CA LEU A 137 -14.17 20.16 0.97
C LEU A 137 -15.05 19.08 1.59
N TRP A 138 -16.36 19.31 1.57
CA TRP A 138 -17.37 18.48 2.23
C TRP A 138 -17.24 16.98 1.88
N TRP A 139 -16.87 16.69 0.62
CA TRP A 139 -16.62 15.35 0.11
C TRP A 139 -15.44 14.62 0.78
N LYS A 140 -14.45 15.34 1.34
CA LYS A 140 -13.31 14.70 2.05
C LYS A 140 -13.76 13.87 3.25
N ARG A 141 -14.80 14.31 3.96
CA ARG A 141 -15.40 13.56 5.06
C ARG A 141 -15.90 12.19 4.57
N TYR A 142 -16.51 12.14 3.39
CA TYR A 142 -17.03 10.91 2.79
C TYR A 142 -15.90 9.98 2.34
N ILE A 143 -14.83 10.51 1.75
CA ILE A 143 -13.65 9.71 1.41
C ILE A 143 -13.10 9.00 2.65
N THR A 144 -12.90 9.74 3.75
CA THR A 144 -12.36 9.14 4.98
C THR A 144 -13.30 8.11 5.61
N ARG A 145 -14.62 8.26 5.47
CA ARG A 145 -15.59 7.23 5.90
C ARG A 145 -15.49 5.97 5.05
N ILE A 146 -15.34 6.11 3.74
CA ILE A 146 -15.14 4.98 2.82
C ILE A 146 -13.84 4.25 3.15
N GLN A 147 -12.75 4.97 3.45
CA GLN A 147 -11.48 4.36 3.88
C GLN A 147 -11.63 3.58 5.19
N LEU A 148 -12.36 4.13 6.17
CA LEU A 148 -12.66 3.41 7.42
C LEU A 148 -13.46 2.13 7.16
N LEU A 149 -14.48 2.19 6.30
CA LEU A 149 -15.27 1.03 5.91
C LEU A 149 -14.40 -0.02 5.19
N GLN A 150 -13.49 0.41 4.31
CA GLN A 150 -12.56 -0.46 3.61
C GLN A 150 -11.68 -1.26 4.58
N PHE A 151 -11.15 -0.65 5.65
CA PHE A 151 -10.33 -1.37 6.62
C PHE A 151 -11.13 -2.41 7.42
N VAL A 152 -12.41 -2.15 7.68
CA VAL A 152 -13.30 -3.14 8.31
C VAL A 152 -13.52 -4.33 7.37
N ILE A 153 -13.90 -4.07 6.12
CA ILE A 153 -14.12 -5.12 5.10
C ILE A 153 -12.85 -5.94 4.90
N TYR A 154 -11.70 -5.27 4.72
CA TYR A 154 -10.39 -5.92 4.58
C TYR A 154 -10.01 -6.74 5.83
N GLY A 155 -10.29 -6.21 7.03
CA GLY A 155 -10.07 -6.92 8.28
C GLY A 155 -10.86 -8.23 8.37
N VAL A 156 -12.15 -8.21 7.99
CA VAL A 156 -12.96 -9.43 7.96
C VAL A 156 -12.44 -10.43 6.92
N ALA A 157 -12.09 -9.96 5.71
CA ALA A 157 -11.53 -10.82 4.68
C ALA A 157 -10.20 -11.48 5.11
N ILE A 158 -9.34 -10.76 5.84
CA ILE A 158 -8.12 -11.35 6.42
C ILE A 158 -8.44 -12.43 7.45
N LEU A 159 -9.43 -12.23 8.32
CA LEU A 159 -9.79 -13.23 9.33
C LEU A 159 -10.31 -14.52 8.69
N ILE A 160 -11.09 -14.40 7.60
CA ILE A 160 -11.52 -15.54 6.78
C ILE A 160 -10.30 -16.23 6.13
N GLY A 161 -9.40 -15.45 5.53
CA GLY A 161 -8.15 -15.96 4.96
C GLY A 161 -7.26 -16.69 5.97
N LEU A 162 -7.17 -16.20 7.21
CA LEU A 162 -6.47 -16.85 8.32
C LEU A 162 -7.10 -18.21 8.65
N TYR A 163 -8.44 -18.27 8.72
CA TYR A 163 -9.15 -19.53 8.98
C TYR A 163 -8.81 -20.60 7.93
N TYR A 164 -8.85 -20.25 6.64
CA TYR A 164 -8.44 -21.18 5.57
C TYR A 164 -6.92 -21.45 5.56
N GLY A 165 -6.12 -20.47 5.92
CA GLY A 165 -4.66 -20.58 5.98
C GLY A 165 -4.19 -21.58 7.03
N LEU A 166 -4.86 -21.64 8.18
CA LEU A 166 -4.61 -22.63 9.23
C LEU A 166 -4.92 -24.08 8.78
N GLN A 167 -5.79 -24.25 7.77
CA GLN A 167 -6.14 -25.57 7.23
C GLN A 167 -5.17 -26.05 6.14
N THR A 168 -4.46 -25.14 5.47
CA THR A 168 -3.78 -25.43 4.19
C THR A 168 -2.26 -25.39 4.26
N ASP A 169 -1.69 -25.65 5.45
CA ASP A 169 -0.24 -25.65 5.73
C ASP A 169 0.49 -24.37 5.27
N TYR A 170 -0.22 -23.23 5.32
CA TYR A 170 0.35 -21.95 4.94
C TYR A 170 1.21 -21.39 6.09
N PRO A 171 2.36 -20.76 5.81
CA PRO A 171 3.24 -20.24 6.86
C PRO A 171 2.54 -19.19 7.73
N ILE A 172 2.19 -19.59 8.95
CA ILE A 172 1.47 -18.79 9.94
C ILE A 172 2.21 -17.47 10.25
N ALA A 173 3.54 -17.50 10.27
CA ALA A 173 4.36 -16.33 10.53
C ALA A 173 4.11 -15.17 9.55
N LEU A 174 3.90 -15.47 8.26
CA LEU A 174 3.62 -14.44 7.26
C LEU A 174 2.21 -13.85 7.42
N GLN A 175 1.26 -14.64 7.90
CA GLN A 175 -0.12 -14.18 8.12
C GLN A 175 -0.20 -13.20 9.30
N TRP A 176 0.59 -13.42 10.36
CA TRP A 176 0.67 -12.50 11.49
C TRP A 176 1.14 -11.09 11.11
N LEU A 177 1.98 -10.95 10.08
CA LEU A 177 2.40 -9.63 9.58
C LEU A 177 1.24 -8.82 9.00
N VAL A 178 0.25 -9.49 8.42
CA VAL A 178 -0.86 -8.85 7.70
C VAL A 178 -2.04 -8.54 8.64
N ILE A 179 -2.28 -9.38 9.66
CA ILE A 179 -3.45 -9.26 10.56
C ILE A 179 -3.52 -7.91 11.27
N TRP A 180 -2.39 -7.39 11.76
CA TRP A 180 -2.39 -6.14 12.55
C TRP A 180 -2.63 -4.88 11.71
N GLN A 181 -2.38 -4.96 10.41
CA GLN A 181 -2.41 -3.82 9.49
C GLN A 181 -3.77 -3.08 9.45
N PRO A 182 -4.93 -3.75 9.23
CA PRO A 182 -6.23 -3.07 9.24
C PRO A 182 -6.54 -2.38 10.56
N PHE A 183 -6.13 -2.95 11.70
CA PHE A 183 -6.37 -2.36 13.02
C PHE A 183 -5.59 -1.06 13.23
N ILE A 184 -4.30 -1.06 12.86
CA ILE A 184 -3.44 0.13 12.95
C ILE A 184 -4.00 1.26 12.07
N PHE A 185 -4.30 0.96 10.80
CA PHE A 185 -4.83 1.97 9.88
C PHE A 185 -6.21 2.45 10.29
N PHE A 186 -7.10 1.55 10.72
CA PHE A 186 -8.41 1.94 11.24
C PHE A 186 -8.27 2.91 12.41
N TYR A 187 -7.43 2.59 13.41
CA TYR A 187 -7.20 3.46 14.56
C TYR A 187 -6.65 4.84 14.15
N MET A 188 -5.64 4.87 13.28
CA MET A 188 -5.07 6.13 12.78
C MET A 188 -6.11 7.00 12.06
N PHE A 189 -6.87 6.41 11.14
CA PHE A 189 -7.88 7.13 10.37
C PHE A 189 -9.10 7.52 11.21
N TYR A 190 -9.47 6.69 12.19
CA TYR A 190 -10.57 6.99 13.10
C TYR A 190 -10.23 8.19 13.99
N ARG A 191 -9.02 8.19 14.56
CA ARG A 191 -8.48 9.32 15.32
C ARG A 191 -8.38 10.58 14.46
N PHE A 192 -7.91 10.45 13.22
CA PHE A 192 -7.85 11.57 12.26
C PHE A 192 -9.25 12.13 11.94
N TYR A 193 -10.23 11.25 11.70
CA TYR A 193 -11.59 11.63 11.38
C TYR A 193 -12.25 12.40 12.54
N GLY A 194 -12.10 11.90 13.78
CA GLY A 194 -12.58 12.57 14.98
C GLY A 194 -11.99 13.98 15.16
N ASN A 195 -10.66 14.09 15.01
CA ASN A 195 -9.95 15.36 15.16
C ASN A 195 -10.26 16.38 14.04
N SER A 196 -10.48 15.91 12.81
CA SER A 196 -10.64 16.77 11.63
C SER A 196 -12.08 17.17 11.33
N TYR A 197 -13.06 16.34 11.70
CA TYR A 197 -14.46 16.52 11.29
C TYR A 197 -15.47 16.57 12.45
N ASN A 198 -15.15 16.02 13.63
CA ASN A 198 -16.08 15.98 14.77
C ASN A 198 -15.73 16.96 15.89
N LYS A 199 -14.54 17.60 15.87
CA LYS A 199 -14.34 18.79 16.71
C LYS A 199 -15.19 19.91 16.14
N ASN A 200 -16.36 20.14 16.74
CA ASN A 200 -16.99 21.45 16.75
C ASN A 200 -15.87 22.44 17.05
N LYS A 201 -15.54 23.29 16.08
CA LYS A 201 -14.80 24.51 16.37
C LYS A 201 -15.71 25.30 17.30
N VAL A 202 -15.53 25.12 18.61
CA VAL A 202 -15.86 26.16 19.57
C VAL A 202 -15.03 27.35 19.09
N GLN A 203 -15.72 28.29 18.44
CA GLN A 203 -15.17 29.59 18.08
C GLN A 203 -14.73 30.32 19.34
#